data_AF-A0A401LEI5-F1
#
_entry.id   AF-A0A401LEI5-F1
#
_cell.length_a   1.000
_cell.length_b   1.000
_cell.length_c   1.000
_cell.angle_alpha   90.00
_cell.angle_beta   90.00
_cell.angle_gamma   90.00
#
_symmetry.space_group_name_H-M   'P 1'
#
loop_
_entity.id
_entity.type
_entity.pdbx_description
1 polymer ?
#
loop_
_entity_poly.entity_id
_entity_poly.type
_entity_poly.pdbx_seq_one_letter_code
_entity_poly.pdbx_strand_id
1 'polypeptide(L)' 'MDECVVDNHPQYAVKFSKIGYRKDGNITNIPLYLVGKTKELLEGERDLE' A
#
# COMPACT_ATOMS: atom_id res chain seq x y z
N MET A 1 -1.30 12.46 -8.18
CA MET A 1 -0.37 11.69 -7.32
C MET A 1 0.28 12.75 -6.46
N ASP A 2 0.17 12.66 -5.13
CA ASP A 2 0.75 13.68 -4.25
C ASP A 2 2.27 13.75 -4.46
N GLU A 3 2.77 14.97 -4.58
CA GLU A 3 4.15 15.34 -4.96
C GLU A 3 5.21 14.66 -4.05
N CYS A 4 4.85 14.41 -2.78
CA CYS A 4 5.69 13.78 -1.76
C CYS A 4 6.16 12.33 -2.07
N VAL A 5 5.43 11.58 -2.91
CA VAL A 5 5.81 10.20 -3.28
C VAL A 5 6.84 10.19 -4.42
N VAL A 6 6.82 11.22 -5.28
CA VAL A 6 7.71 11.32 -6.43
C VAL A 6 9.12 11.68 -5.94
N ASP A 7 9.24 12.61 -5.01
CA ASP A 7 10.55 13.06 -4.51
C ASP A 7 11.31 11.98 -3.73
N ASN A 8 10.59 11.10 -3.03
CA ASN A 8 11.20 10.03 -2.23
C ASN A 8 11.64 8.80 -3.05
N HIS A 9 11.34 8.73 -4.35
CA HIS A 9 11.67 7.62 -5.26
C HIS A 9 11.73 6.22 -4.59
N PRO A 10 10.63 5.76 -3.96
CA PRO A 10 10.64 4.48 -3.29
C PRO A 10 10.81 3.35 -4.31
N GLN A 11 11.63 2.34 -3.97
CA GLN A 11 11.79 1.15 -4.82
C GLN A 11 10.46 0.44 -5.06
N TYR A 12 9.56 0.46 -4.08
CA TYR A 12 8.19 -0.04 -4.17
C TYR A 12 7.24 0.84 -3.35
N ALA A 13 6.02 1.05 -3.83
CA ALA A 13 5.00 1.79 -3.09
C ALA A 13 3.63 1.12 -3.18
N VAL A 14 2.88 1.19 -2.08
CA VAL A 14 1.48 0.77 -2.01
C VAL A 14 0.60 2.01 -1.99
N LYS A 15 -0.43 2.04 -2.84
CA LYS A 15 -1.46 3.08 -2.87
C LYS A 15 -2.81 2.46 -2.57
N PHE A 16 -3.67 3.19 -1.86
CA PHE A 16 -5.05 2.77 -1.65
C PHE A 16 -6.01 3.63 -2.46
N SER A 17 -6.98 2.99 -3.13
CA SER A 17 -8.04 3.73 -3.82
C SER A 17 -9.32 2.91 -3.95
N LYS A 18 -10.39 3.57 -4.43
CA LYS A 18 -11.65 2.90 -4.78
C LYS A 18 -11.53 2.01 -6.02
N ILE A 19 -10.46 2.19 -6.80
CA ILE A 19 -10.16 1.31 -7.93
C ILE A 19 -9.68 -0.02 -7.36
N GLY A 20 -10.06 -1.13 -8.01
CA GLY A 20 -9.66 -2.48 -7.61
C GLY A 20 -8.15 -2.71 -7.65
N TYR A 21 -7.73 -3.94 -7.34
CA TYR A 21 -6.33 -4.32 -7.39
C TYR A 21 -5.71 -4.01 -8.77
N ARG A 22 -4.58 -3.30 -8.77
CA ARG A 22 -3.84 -2.97 -9.99
C ARG A 22 -2.37 -2.76 -9.69
N LYS A 23 -1.49 -3.28 -10.53
CA LYS A 23 -0.05 -3.08 -10.44
C LYS A 23 0.42 -2.21 -11.62
N ASP A 24 0.97 -1.05 -11.31
CA ASP A 24 1.55 -0.10 -12.27
C ASP A 24 3.05 0.06 -11.95
N GLY A 25 3.88 -0.75 -12.61
CA GLY A 25 5.33 -0.79 -12.32
C GLY A 25 5.62 -1.15 -10.87
N ASN A 26 6.29 -0.24 -10.16
CA ASN A 26 6.67 -0.38 -8.75
C ASN A 26 5.56 0.05 -7.77
N ILE A 27 4.42 0.52 -8.30
CA ILE A 27 3.29 0.96 -7.51
C ILE A 27 2.18 -0.09 -7.57
N THR A 28 1.72 -0.54 -6.41
CA THR A 28 0.57 -1.46 -6.31
C THR A 28 -0.62 -0.73 -5.69
N ASN A 29 -1.71 -0.65 -6.44
CA ASN A 29 -3.00 -0.20 -5.93
C ASN A 29 -3.70 -1.35 -5.21
N ILE A 30 -4.03 -1.12 -3.94
CA ILE A 30 -4.80 -2.01 -3.08
C ILE A 30 -6.17 -1.37 -2.85
N PRO A 31 -7.28 -2.12 -3.01
CA PRO A 31 -8.60 -1.56 -2.75
C PRO A 31 -8.79 -1.21 -1.26
N LEU A 32 -9.58 -0.17 -0.99
CA LEU A 32 -9.77 0.39 0.37
C LEU A 32 -10.20 -0.65 1.42
N TYR A 33 -10.98 -1.68 1.03
CA TYR A 33 -11.44 -2.70 1.97
C TYR A 33 -10.31 -3.63 2.47
N LEU A 34 -9.13 -3.61 1.84
CA LEU A 34 -7.96 -4.40 2.24
C LEU A 34 -6.94 -3.61 3.07
N VAL A 35 -7.21 -2.35 3.42
CA VAL A 35 -6.28 -1.52 4.21
C VAL A 35 -5.91 -2.18 5.53
N GLY A 36 -6.90 -2.72 6.25
CA GLY A 36 -6.67 -3.41 7.53
C GLY A 36 -5.74 -4.62 7.39
N LYS A 37 -6.03 -5.50 6.43
CA LYS A 37 -5.18 -6.67 6.12
C LYS A 37 -3.79 -6.30 5.65
N THR A 38 -3.65 -5.20 4.92
CA THR A 38 -2.34 -4.73 4.45
C THR A 38 -1.51 -4.19 5.62
N LYS A 39 -2.15 -3.53 6.59
CA LYS A 39 -1.50 -3.08 7.82
C LYS A 39 -0.99 -4.27 8.65
N GLU A 40 -1.85 -5.27 8.87
CA GLU A 40 -1.48 -6.53 9.56
C GLU A 40 -0.28 -7.20 8.87
N LEU A 41 -0.28 -7.27 7.54
CA LEU A 41 0.82 -7.88 6.78
C LEU A 41 2.14 -7.10 6.90
N LEU A 42 2.09 -5.76 6.85
CA LEU A 42 3.28 -4.90 6.85
C LEU A 42 3.87 -4.69 8.24
N GLU A 43 3.04 -4.64 9.27
CA GLU A 43 3.47 -4.50 10.66
C GLU A 43 3.85 -5.85 11.30
N GLY A 44 3.61 -6.96 10.58
CA GLY A 44 3.60 -8.30 11.12
C GLY A 44 2.34 -8.56 11.94
N GLU A 45 1.92 -9.82 12.04
CA GLU A 45 0.98 -10.26 13.07
C GLU A 45 1.67 -9.97 14.40
N ARG A 46 1.44 -8.80 14.99
CA ARG A 46 1.81 -8.54 16.37
C ARG A 46 0.87 -9.40 17.18
N ASP A 47 1.29 -10.65 17.38
CA ASP A 47 0.62 -11.58 18.26
C ASP A 47 0.32 -10.85 19.56
N LEU A 48 -0.98 -10.87 19.87
CA LEU A 48 -1.53 -10.47 21.14
C LEU A 48 -0.86 -11.32 22.22
N GLU A 49 0.10 -10.75 22.94
CA GLU A 49 0.51 -11.19 24.28
C GLU A 49 0.23 -10.08 25.30
#